data_AF-A0A1C3TQU6-F1
#
_entry.id   AF-A0A1C3TQU6-F1
#
_cell.length_a   1.000
_cell.length_b   1.000
_cell.length_c   1.000
_cell.angle_alpha   90.00
_cell.angle_beta   90.00
_cell.angle_gamma   90.00
#
_symmetry.space_group_name_H-M   'P 1'
#
loop_
_entity.id
_entity.type
_entity.pdbx_description
1 polymer ?
#
loop_
_entity_poly.entity_id
_entity_poly.type
_entity_poly.pdbx_seq_one_letter_code
_entity_poly.pdbx_strand_id
1 'polypeptide(L)'
;MVPANVAGTHFSFENDGFQVTLRYPDEAALAEPDAAMYLLIGFGVMPPGRTLQVFRLMLEANLSVYAQDQAQLGLEPASGEVVLIARVGLDADIHGGWLADLVTHYVQHGRYWRDTIFACTDEMYSALCTGEYLWIRA
;
A
#
# COMPACT_ATOMS: atom_id res chain seq x y z
N MET A 1 17.20 -14.87 24.49
CA MET A 1 16.20 -14.24 23.58
C MET A 1 15.57 -15.38 22.81
N VAL A 2 14.35 -15.76 23.14
CA VAL A 2 13.63 -16.85 22.46
C VAL A 2 13.20 -16.26 21.11
N PRO A 3 13.54 -16.88 19.95
CA PRO A 3 13.01 -16.40 18.69
C PRO A 3 11.50 -16.54 18.77
N ALA A 4 10.77 -15.46 18.51
CA ALA A 4 9.33 -15.55 18.36
C ALA A 4 9.08 -16.50 17.20
N ASN A 5 8.70 -17.74 17.51
CA ASN A 5 8.14 -18.65 16.52
C ASN A 5 6.75 -18.08 16.19
N VAL A 6 6.74 -17.07 15.33
CA VAL A 6 5.52 -16.54 14.72
C VAL A 6 5.08 -17.63 13.77
N ALA A 7 4.22 -18.53 14.25
CA ALA A 7 3.60 -19.56 13.43
C ALA A 7 2.70 -18.87 12.40
N GLY A 8 3.26 -18.46 11.27
CA GLY A 8 2.56 -17.74 10.22
C GLY A 8 3.50 -17.06 9.25
N THR A 9 3.14 -17.05 7.96
CA THR A 9 3.86 -16.30 6.92
C THR A 9 3.53 -14.81 6.93
N HIS A 10 2.64 -14.37 7.82
CA HIS A 10 2.19 -13.00 7.92
C HIS A 10 1.63 -12.64 9.29
N PHE A 11 1.56 -11.34 9.56
CA PHE A 11 0.89 -10.73 10.70
C PHE A 11 0.00 -9.58 10.21
N SER A 12 -1.24 -9.52 10.68
CA SER A 12 -2.23 -8.55 10.24
C SER A 12 -2.81 -7.78 11.42
N PHE A 13 -2.99 -6.48 11.27
CA PHE A 13 -3.58 -5.59 12.26
C PHE A 13 -4.31 -4.42 11.59
N GLU A 14 -5.17 -3.73 12.32
CA GLU A 14 -5.89 -2.57 11.83
C GLU A 14 -5.24 -1.27 12.34
N ASN A 15 -5.16 -0.26 11.48
CA ASN A 15 -4.70 1.08 11.80
C ASN A 15 -5.58 2.10 11.07
N ASP A 16 -6.30 2.93 11.82
CA ASP A 16 -7.17 4.00 11.31
C ASP A 16 -8.22 3.56 10.27
N GLY A 17 -8.73 2.34 10.44
CA GLY A 17 -9.68 1.70 9.53
C GLY A 17 -9.05 1.07 8.29
N PHE A 18 -7.73 1.01 8.20
CA PHE A 18 -7.00 0.32 7.13
C PHE A 18 -6.45 -1.00 7.64
N GLN A 19 -6.69 -2.07 6.87
CA GLN A 19 -6.09 -3.37 7.16
C GLN A 19 -4.63 -3.34 6.73
N VAL A 20 -3.73 -3.53 7.69
CA VAL A 20 -2.28 -3.64 7.47
C VAL A 20 -1.88 -5.11 7.61
N THR A 21 -1.03 -5.59 6.71
CA THR A 21 -0.48 -6.94 6.74
C THR A 21 1.01 -6.93 6.45
N LEU A 22 1.81 -7.47 7.36
CA LEU A 22 3.21 -7.76 7.16
C LEU A 22 3.35 -9.21 6.71
N ARG A 23 3.95 -9.47 5.55
CA ARG A 23 4.30 -10.82 5.09
C ARG A 23 5.79 -11.05 5.23
N TYR A 24 6.13 -12.07 6.02
CA TYR A 24 7.52 -12.42 6.30
C TYR A 24 8.09 -13.29 5.17
N PRO A 25 9.38 -13.14 4.83
CA PRO A 25 10.05 -14.09 3.96
C PRO A 25 10.10 -15.46 4.62
N ASP A 26 10.10 -16.52 3.81
CA ASP A 26 10.42 -17.86 4.31
C ASP A 26 11.92 -18.00 4.62
N GLU A 27 12.31 -19.15 5.18
CA GLU A 27 13.71 -19.39 5.58
C GLU A 27 14.70 -19.28 4.40
N ALA A 28 14.28 -19.67 3.19
CA ALA A 28 15.15 -19.60 2.02
C ALA A 28 15.36 -18.15 1.57
N ALA A 29 14.28 -17.38 1.47
CA ALA A 29 14.33 -15.95 1.12
C ALA A 29 15.04 -15.11 2.21
N LEU A 30 14.98 -15.52 3.48
CA LEU A 30 15.69 -14.85 4.57
C LEU A 30 17.21 -15.05 4.49
N ALA A 31 17.68 -16.13 3.88
CA ALA A 31 19.11 -16.42 3.73
C ALA A 31 19.77 -15.61 2.60
N GLU A 32 18.98 -14.98 1.73
CA GLU A 32 19.48 -14.18 0.61
C GLU A 32 20.00 -12.81 1.10
N PRO A 33 21.06 -12.24 0.46
CA PRO A 33 21.61 -10.94 0.85
C PRO A 33 20.63 -9.78 0.76
N ASP A 34 19.58 -9.90 -0.05
CA ASP A 34 18.55 -8.90 -0.27
C ASP A 34 17.21 -9.25 0.40
N ALA A 35 17.23 -10.09 1.45
CA ALA A 35 16.03 -10.50 2.18
C ALA A 35 15.10 -9.32 2.49
N ALA A 36 13.80 -9.53 2.27
CA ALA A 36 12.79 -8.50 2.46
C ALA A 36 11.48 -9.09 2.96
N MET A 37 10.73 -8.27 3.70
CA MET A 37 9.32 -8.50 3.99
C MET A 37 8.45 -7.57 3.13
N TYR A 38 7.16 -7.86 3.06
CA TYR A 38 6.20 -7.00 2.37
C TYR A 38 5.18 -6.44 3.35
N LEU A 39 4.99 -5.12 3.29
CA LEU A 39 3.92 -4.40 3.94
C LEU A 39 2.78 -4.23 2.93
N LEU A 40 1.59 -4.71 3.26
CA LEU A 40 0.39 -4.57 2.46
C LEU A 40 -0.62 -3.71 3.23
N ILE A 41 -1.22 -2.73 2.56
CA ILE A 41 -2.27 -1.90 3.14
C ILE A 41 -3.48 -1.90 2.21
N GLY A 42 -4.60 -2.38 2.71
CA GLY A 42 -5.87 -2.44 1.98
C GLY A 42 -6.55 -1.08 1.96
N PHE A 43 -6.80 -0.54 0.76
CA PHE A 43 -7.48 0.75 0.55
C PHE A 43 -8.97 0.58 0.22
N GLY A 44 -9.48 -0.65 0.21
CA GLY A 44 -10.89 -0.97 -0.02
C GLY A 44 -11.23 -1.38 -1.46
N VAL A 45 -12.44 -1.92 -1.62
CA VAL A 45 -12.95 -2.46 -2.89
C VAL A 45 -13.58 -1.35 -3.72
N MET A 46 -13.24 -1.28 -5.00
CA MET A 46 -13.78 -0.23 -5.88
C MET A 46 -15.28 -0.38 -6.14
N PRO A 47 -16.07 0.72 -6.12
CA PRO A 47 -17.45 0.66 -6.51
C PRO A 47 -17.56 0.44 -8.02
N PRO A 48 -18.60 -0.26 -8.49
CA PRO A 48 -18.86 -0.42 -9.92
C PRO A 48 -18.96 0.94 -10.65
N GLY A 49 -18.47 1.01 -11.89
CA GLY A 49 -18.68 2.16 -12.78
C GLY A 49 -17.57 3.21 -12.80
N ARG A 50 -16.64 3.21 -11.83
CA ARG A 50 -15.46 4.10 -11.80
C ARG A 50 -14.13 3.36 -12.06
N THR A 51 -14.19 2.05 -12.24
CA THR A 51 -13.05 1.14 -12.14
C THR A 51 -11.93 1.40 -13.15
N LEU A 52 -12.24 1.64 -14.43
CA LEU A 52 -11.23 1.81 -15.48
C LEU A 52 -10.36 3.07 -15.29
N GLN A 53 -10.96 4.20 -14.90
CA GLN A 53 -10.18 5.42 -14.69
C GLN A 53 -9.37 5.33 -13.39
N VAL A 54 -9.92 4.73 -12.32
CA VAL A 54 -9.16 4.48 -11.10
C VAL A 54 -7.94 3.59 -11.38
N PHE A 55 -8.08 2.53 -12.17
CA PHE A 55 -6.94 1.69 -12.55
C PHE A 55 -5.88 2.46 -13.34
N ARG A 56 -6.30 3.36 -14.23
CA ARG A 56 -5.36 4.26 -14.91
C ARG A 56 -4.63 5.17 -13.92
N LEU A 57 -5.33 5.79 -12.97
CA LEU A 57 -4.72 6.63 -11.94
C LEU A 57 -3.74 5.83 -11.06
N MET A 58 -4.06 4.59 -10.72
CA MET A 58 -3.13 3.70 -9.99
C MET A 58 -1.85 3.45 -10.79
N LEU A 59 -1.96 3.17 -12.09
CA LEU A 59 -0.79 2.99 -12.95
C LEU A 59 0.04 4.27 -13.05
N GLU A 60 -0.60 5.44 -13.17
CA GLU A 60 0.08 6.73 -13.19
C GLU A 60 0.78 7.02 -11.86
N ALA A 61 0.14 6.72 -10.72
CA ALA A 61 0.75 6.85 -9.39
C ALA A 61 1.95 5.91 -9.21
N ASN A 62 1.88 4.68 -9.73
CA ASN A 62 3.01 3.74 -9.70
C ASN A 62 4.23 4.26 -10.49
N LEU A 63 4.00 5.03 -11.56
CA LEU A 63 5.07 5.58 -12.38
C LEU A 63 5.61 6.93 -11.86
N SER A 64 4.85 7.64 -11.03
CA SER A 64 5.18 9.01 -10.61
C SER A 64 5.49 9.15 -9.11
N VAL A 65 4.68 8.55 -8.25
CA VAL A 65 4.82 8.60 -6.78
C VAL A 65 5.64 7.41 -6.30
N TYR A 66 5.18 6.20 -6.63
CA TYR A 66 5.79 4.98 -6.09
C TYR A 66 6.93 4.43 -6.95
N ALA A 67 7.35 5.13 -8.00
CA ALA A 67 8.50 4.69 -8.79
C ALA A 67 9.82 4.79 -8.01
N GLN A 68 9.89 5.69 -7.02
CA GLN A 68 11.08 5.95 -6.21
C GLN A 68 11.00 5.24 -4.84
N ASP A 69 9.80 5.07 -4.33
CA ASP A 69 9.56 4.26 -3.14
C ASP A 69 9.52 2.79 -3.55
N GLN A 70 10.02 1.88 -2.73
CA GLN A 70 9.92 0.44 -3.02
C GLN A 70 8.46 -0.07 -2.85
N ALA A 71 7.48 0.66 -3.40
CA ALA A 71 6.05 0.47 -3.22
C ALA A 71 5.30 0.46 -4.55
N GLN A 72 4.13 -0.15 -4.57
CA GLN A 72 3.26 -0.24 -5.75
C GLN A 72 1.80 -0.39 -5.33
N LEU A 73 0.89 0.27 -6.04
CA LEU A 73 -0.54 -0.02 -5.99
C LEU A 73 -0.87 -1.19 -6.91
N GLY A 74 -1.71 -2.09 -6.41
CA GLY A 74 -2.22 -3.25 -7.13
C GLY A 74 -3.66 -3.58 -6.73
N LEU A 75 -4.12 -4.73 -7.18
CA LEU A 75 -5.42 -5.28 -6.85
C LEU A 75 -5.24 -6.66 -6.24
N GLU A 76 -5.93 -6.94 -5.15
CA GLU A 76 -6.06 -8.30 -4.63
C GLU A 76 -7.01 -9.09 -5.56
N PRO A 77 -6.53 -10.15 -6.24
CA PRO A 77 -7.33 -10.82 -7.27
C PRO A 77 -8.62 -11.43 -6.76
N ALA A 78 -8.65 -11.87 -5.48
CA ALA A 78 -9.81 -12.53 -4.91
C ALA A 78 -10.95 -11.54 -4.55
N SER A 79 -10.62 -10.34 -4.08
CA SER A 79 -11.58 -9.36 -3.57
C SER A 79 -11.80 -8.16 -4.48
N GLY A 80 -10.86 -7.89 -5.41
CA GLY A 80 -10.82 -6.64 -6.17
C GLY A 80 -10.47 -5.42 -5.30
N GLU A 81 -9.96 -5.64 -4.09
CA GLU A 81 -9.50 -4.59 -3.20
C GLU A 81 -8.25 -3.92 -3.77
N VAL A 82 -8.22 -2.59 -3.73
CA VAL A 82 -7.00 -1.83 -4.01
C VAL A 82 -6.05 -2.01 -2.85
N VAL A 83 -4.83 -2.44 -3.13
CA VAL A 83 -3.80 -2.69 -2.14
C VAL A 83 -2.54 -1.93 -2.49
N LEU A 84 -1.96 -1.23 -1.50
CA LEU A 84 -0.60 -0.75 -1.58
C LEU A 84 0.33 -1.85 -1.06
N ILE A 85 1.36 -2.19 -1.82
CA ILE A 85 2.39 -3.18 -1.49
C ILE A 85 3.72 -2.44 -1.41
N ALA A 86 4.36 -2.44 -0.24
CA ALA A 86 5.70 -1.89 -0.04
C ALA A 86 6.67 -3.02 0.35
N ARG A 87 7.79 -3.08 -0.35
CA ARG A 87 8.92 -3.96 -0.03
C ARG A 87 9.77 -3.29 1.05
N VAL A 88 10.02 -4.02 2.13
CA VAL A 88 10.86 -3.57 3.24
C VAL A 88 12.07 -4.47 3.32
N GLY A 89 13.25 -3.94 3.00
CA GLY A 89 14.52 -4.67 3.17
C GLY A 89 14.74 -5.03 4.63
N LEU A 90 15.35 -6.18 4.91
CA LEU A 90 15.65 -6.60 6.28
C LEU A 90 17.13 -6.31 6.59
N ASP A 91 17.49 -5.03 6.57
CA ASP A 91 18.82 -4.55 6.94
C ASP A 91 18.86 -4.02 8.39
N ALA A 92 20.05 -3.58 8.82
CA ALA A 92 20.29 -3.13 10.19
C ALA A 92 19.58 -1.82 10.56
N ASP A 93 19.13 -1.04 9.57
CA ASP A 93 18.46 0.23 9.78
C ASP A 93 16.94 0.04 9.97
N ILE A 94 16.42 -1.16 9.66
CA ILE A 94 15.01 -1.47 9.82
C ILE A 94 14.72 -1.95 11.26
N HIS A 95 14.12 -1.05 12.03
CA HIS A 95 13.67 -1.31 13.40
C HIS A 95 12.18 -0.99 13.57
N GLY A 96 11.60 -1.38 14.71
CA GLY A 96 10.16 -1.22 14.97
C GLY A 96 9.64 0.20 14.83
N GLY A 97 10.40 1.21 15.28
CA GLY A 97 10.06 2.63 15.07
C GLY A 97 9.97 3.03 13.60
N TRP A 98 10.98 2.67 12.80
CA TRP A 98 10.99 2.93 11.36
C TRP A 98 9.80 2.27 10.65
N LEU A 99 9.47 1.04 11.04
CA LEU A 99 8.31 0.33 10.49
C LEU A 99 7.00 1.02 10.85
N ALA A 100 6.86 1.52 12.08
CA ALA A 100 5.69 2.28 12.51
C ALA A 100 5.52 3.59 11.73
N ASP A 101 6.63 4.29 11.46
CA ASP A 101 6.63 5.50 10.64
C ASP A 101 6.24 5.18 9.18
N LEU A 102 6.75 4.08 8.62
CA LEU A 102 6.36 3.62 7.27
C LEU A 102 4.87 3.29 7.19
N VAL A 103 4.33 2.59 8.19
CA VAL A 103 2.89 2.29 8.26
C VAL A 103 2.08 3.57 8.33
N THR A 104 2.49 4.52 9.19
CA THR A 104 1.80 5.81 9.34
C THR A 104 1.79 6.60 8.03
N HIS A 105 2.94 6.63 7.34
CA HIS A 105 3.09 7.30 6.06
C HIS A 105 2.11 6.75 5.01
N TYR A 106 2.04 5.44 4.84
CA TYR A 106 1.14 4.86 3.83
C TYR A 106 -0.33 4.78 4.26
N VAL A 107 -0.63 4.76 5.57
CA VAL A 107 -1.99 4.99 6.06
C VAL A 107 -2.47 6.39 5.68
N GLN A 108 -1.59 7.39 5.72
CA GLN A 108 -1.94 8.74 5.27
C GLN A 108 -2.26 8.79 3.76
N HIS A 109 -1.58 8.00 2.94
CA HIS A 109 -1.94 7.82 1.53
C HIS A 109 -3.31 7.15 1.39
N GLY A 110 -3.60 6.13 2.20
CA GLY A 110 -4.91 5.47 2.23
C GLY A 110 -6.04 6.43 2.61
N ARG A 111 -5.82 7.32 3.58
CA ARG A 111 -6.78 8.37 3.96
C ARG A 111 -7.06 9.30 2.78
N TYR A 112 -5.99 9.80 2.14
CA TYR A 112 -6.12 10.67 0.98
C TYR A 112 -6.85 9.97 -0.18
N TRP A 113 -6.54 8.70 -0.44
CA TRP A 113 -7.22 7.86 -1.41
C TRP A 113 -8.72 7.74 -1.11
N ARG A 114 -9.07 7.43 0.15
CA ARG A 114 -10.46 7.29 0.57
C ARG A 114 -11.26 8.58 0.34
N ASP A 115 -10.71 9.70 0.76
CA ASP A 115 -11.40 10.98 0.68
C ASP A 115 -11.53 11.46 -0.78
N THR A 116 -10.58 11.10 -1.64
CA THR A 116 -10.48 11.61 -3.02
C THR A 116 -11.11 10.71 -4.07
N ILE A 117 -11.14 9.39 -3.86
CA ILE A 117 -11.66 8.42 -4.84
C ILE A 117 -13.03 7.87 -4.42
N PHE A 118 -13.20 7.53 -3.15
CA PHE A 118 -14.45 6.96 -2.66
C PHE A 118 -15.47 8.01 -2.24
N ALA A 119 -15.02 9.09 -1.59
CA ALA A 119 -15.91 10.12 -1.06
C ALA A 119 -16.18 11.29 -2.03
N CYS A 120 -15.54 11.33 -3.20
CA CYS A 120 -15.70 12.43 -4.14
C CYS A 120 -17.00 12.33 -4.97
N THR A 121 -17.61 13.49 -5.25
CA THR A 121 -18.76 13.61 -6.16
C THR A 121 -18.36 13.28 -7.59
N ASP A 122 -19.32 12.95 -8.46
CA ASP A 122 -19.03 12.64 -9.87
C ASP A 122 -18.33 13.80 -10.61
N GLU A 123 -18.62 15.06 -10.26
CA GLU A 123 -17.97 16.24 -10.83
C GLU A 123 -16.50 16.36 -10.39
N MET A 124 -16.22 16.15 -9.10
CA MET A 124 -14.84 16.13 -8.59
C MET A 124 -14.05 14.96 -9.18
N TYR A 125 -14.69 13.80 -9.32
CA TYR A 125 -14.12 12.63 -9.96
C TYR A 125 -13.80 12.88 -11.44
N SER A 126 -14.68 13.57 -12.16
CA SER A 126 -14.46 13.95 -13.56
C SER A 126 -13.25 14.87 -13.71
N ALA A 127 -13.07 15.85 -12.80
CA ALA A 127 -11.91 16.74 -12.78
C ALA A 127 -10.58 16.01 -12.44
N LEU A 128 -10.62 15.00 -11.56
CA LEU A 128 -9.46 14.13 -11.33
C LEU A 128 -9.06 13.37 -12.61
N CYS A 129 -10.03 12.95 -13.41
CA CYS A 129 -9.80 12.23 -14.66
C CYS A 129 -9.27 13.11 -15.81
N THR A 130 -9.37 14.45 -15.71
CA THR A 130 -8.87 15.37 -16.75
C THR A 130 -7.38 15.71 -16.61
N GLY A 131 -6.71 15.19 -15.58
CA GLY A 131 -5.26 15.33 -15.42
C GLY A 131 -4.80 16.65 -14.78
N GLU A 132 -5.68 17.36 -14.07
CA GLU A 132 -5.27 18.43 -13.16
C GLU A 132 -4.77 17.78 -11.84
N TYR A 133 -3.57 17.19 -11.90
CA TYR A 133 -2.95 16.46 -10.79
C TYR A 133 -2.45 17.41 -9.69
N LEU A 134 -3.35 17.92 -8.86
CA LEU A 134 -2.96 18.66 -7.65
C LEU A 134 -2.46 17.75 -6.51
N TRP A 135 -2.61 16.43 -6.63
CA TRP A 135 -2.46 15.49 -5.53
C TRP A 135 -1.24 14.56 -5.59
N ILE A 136 -0.47 14.58 -6.69
CA ILE A 136 0.79 13.82 -6.85
C ILE A 136 2.01 14.65 -6.36
N ARG A 137 1.81 15.86 -5.84
CA ARG A 137 2.89 16.79 -5.46
C ARG A 137 2.98 17.16 -3.98
N ALA A 138 2.18 16.53 -3.12
CA ALA A 138 2.24 16.76 -1.67
C ALA A 138 3.12 15.70 -1.00
#